data_AF-A0AAD6R0S0-F1
#
_entry.id   AF-A0AAD6R0S0-F1
#
_cell.length_a   1.000
_cell.length_b   1.000
_cell.length_c   1.000
_cell.angle_alpha   90.00
_cell.angle_beta   90.00
_cell.angle_gamma   90.00
#
_symmetry.space_group_name_H-M   'P 1'
#
loop_
_entity.id
_entity.type
_entity.pdbx_description
1 polymer ?
#
loop_
_entity_poly.entity_id
_entity_poly.type
_entity_poly.pdbx_seq_one_letter_code
_entity_poly.pdbx_strand_id
1 'polypeptide(L)'
;MNHNFLLTSPIINLFIVTLFLLAKKASCTDPQFLACNPESCGDGQNINFPFYIQNKQEPSCGYPGFSLSCNDKGKPVLKLSNNEYIIHEIYYQNQSLRVSNAALFGKSTSCIPQIQNMSLADDRFRLPSSRASLFLLYNCNSTLLANDSELLNYKVDCFGENGTFSTLAMLDDDPLLGPASDKCETGAVVPVDVYRGENVGSERMPLLERGFVLNWIASNCSSCEESGGKCGFDNATYHFKCFCPDRPHSWACNSGNGNTGRKLIIDCIIFLPHLLSLLQLLQLPALEF
;
A
#
# COMPACT_ATOMS: atom_id res chain seq x y z
N MET A 1 9.48 0.56 -67.15
CA MET A 1 9.64 -0.63 -66.29
C MET A 1 8.73 -0.46 -65.09
N ASN A 2 7.79 -1.40 -64.92
CA ASN A 2 6.56 -1.25 -64.16
C ASN A 2 6.78 -1.42 -62.64
N HIS A 3 6.64 -0.34 -61.87
CA HIS A 3 6.52 -0.41 -60.40
C HIS A 3 5.20 -1.03 -59.90
N ASN A 4 4.27 -1.36 -60.80
CA ASN A 4 2.96 -1.94 -60.47
C ASN A 4 2.96 -3.47 -60.30
N PHE A 5 4.08 -4.16 -60.54
CA PHE A 5 4.13 -5.63 -60.51
C PHE A 5 4.28 -6.24 -59.10
N LEU A 6 4.62 -5.42 -58.10
CA LEU A 6 4.81 -5.88 -56.72
C LEU A 6 3.49 -6.03 -55.93
N LEU A 7 2.40 -5.41 -56.37
CA LEU A 7 1.09 -5.49 -55.70
C LEU A 7 0.18 -6.60 -56.23
N THR A 8 0.53 -7.22 -57.37
CA THR A 8 -0.28 -8.28 -58.01
C THR A 8 0.13 -9.69 -57.59
N SER A 9 1.20 -9.84 -56.78
CA SER A 9 1.60 -11.14 -56.27
C SER A 9 0.58 -11.64 -55.24
N PRO A 10 -0.05 -12.81 -55.44
CA PRO A 10 -1.02 -13.36 -54.49
C PRO A 10 -0.38 -13.64 -53.13
N ILE A 11 0.93 -13.89 -53.11
CA ILE A 11 1.73 -14.12 -51.90
C ILE A 11 1.84 -12.82 -51.09
N ILE A 12 2.13 -11.69 -51.73
CA ILE A 12 2.24 -10.39 -51.05
C ILE A 12 0.88 -9.96 -50.47
N ASN A 13 -0.21 -10.17 -51.22
CA ASN A 13 -1.57 -9.92 -50.71
C ASN A 13 -1.93 -10.83 -49.53
N LEU A 14 -1.54 -12.12 -49.58
CA LEU A 14 -1.74 -13.05 -48.47
C LEU A 14 -0.96 -12.61 -47.22
N PHE A 15 0.30 -12.19 -47.37
CA PHE A 15 1.12 -11.64 -46.29
C PHE A 15 0.52 -10.36 -45.70
N ILE A 16 0.02 -9.44 -46.53
CA ILE A 16 -0.63 -8.21 -46.08
C ILE A 16 -1.92 -8.55 -45.31
N VAL A 17 -2.75 -9.45 -45.82
CA VAL A 17 -3.98 -9.89 -45.16
C VAL A 17 -3.69 -10.60 -43.84
N THR A 18 -2.70 -11.49 -43.78
CA THR A 18 -2.31 -12.14 -42.51
C THR A 18 -1.75 -11.12 -41.54
N LEU A 19 -0.96 -10.13 -41.98
CA LEU A 19 -0.45 -9.06 -41.12
C LEU A 19 -1.59 -8.17 -40.59
N PHE A 20 -2.59 -7.84 -41.41
CA PHE A 20 -3.80 -7.14 -40.97
C PHE A 20 -4.67 -7.99 -40.02
N LEU A 21 -4.74 -9.30 -40.21
CA LEU A 21 -5.45 -10.22 -39.31
C LEU A 21 -4.70 -10.41 -37.98
N LEU A 22 -3.37 -10.43 -38.01
CA LEU A 22 -2.50 -10.47 -36.84
C LEU A 22 -2.54 -9.14 -36.07
N ALA A 23 -2.53 -8.01 -36.77
CA ALA A 23 -2.72 -6.68 -36.18
C ALA A 23 -4.12 -6.52 -35.55
N LYS A 24 -5.16 -7.12 -36.15
CA LYS A 24 -6.50 -7.20 -35.53
C LYS A 24 -6.53 -8.07 -34.26
N LYS A 25 -5.61 -9.01 -34.10
CA LYS A 25 -5.47 -9.86 -32.90
C LYS A 25 -4.55 -9.25 -31.85
N ALA A 26 -3.71 -8.27 -32.20
CA ALA A 26 -2.94 -7.50 -31.24
C ALA A 26 -3.90 -6.58 -30.47
N SER A 27 -4.47 -7.11 -29.38
CA SER A 27 -5.17 -6.26 -28.42
C SER A 27 -4.12 -5.40 -27.73
N CYS A 28 -4.16 -4.09 -27.98
CA CYS A 28 -3.39 -3.15 -27.16
C CYS A 28 -4.02 -3.15 -25.78
N THR A 29 -3.34 -3.77 -24.82
CA THR A 29 -3.75 -3.70 -23.42
C THR A 29 -3.51 -2.29 -22.91
N ASP A 30 -4.51 -1.70 -22.25
CA ASP A 30 -4.36 -0.38 -21.67
C ASP A 30 -3.14 -0.30 -20.73
N PRO A 31 -2.28 0.72 -20.85
CA PRO A 31 -1.09 0.85 -20.01
C PRO A 31 -1.38 0.91 -18.51
N GLN A 32 -2.51 1.52 -18.09
CA GLN A 32 -2.87 1.63 -16.67
C GLN A 32 -3.32 0.28 -16.12
N PHE A 33 -3.98 -0.53 -16.95
CA PHE A 33 -4.27 -1.92 -16.59
C PHE A 33 -2.97 -2.71 -16.34
N LEU A 34 -1.92 -2.50 -17.13
CA LEU A 34 -0.63 -3.17 -16.89
C LEU A 34 0.11 -2.59 -15.68
N ALA A 35 0.06 -1.27 -15.47
CA ALA A 35 0.76 -0.59 -14.39
C ALA A 35 0.26 -0.99 -12.99
N CYS A 36 -1.04 -1.23 -12.84
CA CYS A 36 -1.64 -1.55 -11.54
C CYS A 36 -1.66 -3.05 -11.23
N ASN A 37 -0.58 -3.75 -11.57
CA ASN A 37 -0.35 -5.09 -11.02
C ASN A 37 -0.11 -5.01 -9.50
N PRO A 38 -0.55 -6.03 -8.73
CA PRO A 38 -0.15 -6.18 -7.34
C PRO A 38 1.37 -6.22 -7.21
N GLU A 39 1.89 -5.50 -6.21
CA GLU A 39 3.31 -5.46 -5.89
C GLU A 39 3.52 -5.87 -4.43
N SER A 40 4.76 -6.16 -4.04
CA SER A 40 5.12 -6.49 -2.66
C SER A 40 6.37 -5.74 -2.20
N CYS A 41 6.49 -5.54 -0.89
CA CYS A 41 7.74 -5.07 -0.28
C CYS A 41 8.78 -6.19 -0.13
N GLY A 42 8.42 -7.45 -0.41
CA GLY A 42 9.31 -8.61 -0.34
C GLY A 42 8.97 -9.57 0.81
N ASP A 43 8.00 -9.21 1.65
CA ASP A 43 7.48 -10.07 2.71
C ASP A 43 6.35 -11.02 2.24
N GLY A 44 6.08 -11.05 0.93
CA GLY A 44 5.09 -11.92 0.31
C GLY A 44 3.65 -11.40 0.40
N GLN A 45 3.41 -10.27 1.07
CA GLN A 45 2.11 -9.63 1.09
C GLN A 45 1.91 -8.81 -0.18
N ASN A 46 0.80 -9.07 -0.88
CA ASN A 46 0.40 -8.28 -2.05
C ASN A 46 -0.26 -6.97 -1.61
N ILE A 47 0.25 -5.88 -2.17
CA ILE A 47 -0.28 -4.53 -2.05
C ILE A 47 -1.17 -4.24 -3.26
N ASN A 48 -2.46 -4.13 -2.97
CA ASN A 48 -3.55 -3.88 -3.90
C ASN A 48 -4.23 -2.56 -3.55
N PHE A 49 -5.02 -2.05 -4.49
CA PHE A 49 -5.94 -0.95 -4.27
C PHE A 49 -6.75 -1.17 -2.97
N PRO A 50 -6.92 -0.16 -2.09
CA PRO A 50 -6.63 1.26 -2.30
C PRO A 50 -5.16 1.67 -2.07
N PHE A 51 -4.32 0.76 -1.60
CA PHE A 51 -2.92 1.01 -1.31
C PHE A 51 -2.07 0.87 -2.57
N TYR A 52 -0.95 1.60 -2.58
CA TYR A 52 0.05 1.47 -3.64
C TYR A 52 1.44 1.75 -3.08
N ILE A 53 2.45 1.07 -3.62
CA ILE A 53 3.85 1.27 -3.19
C ILE A 53 4.47 2.40 -4.01
N GLN A 54 4.91 3.45 -3.33
CA GLN A 54 5.65 4.55 -3.94
C GLN A 54 6.89 4.04 -4.70
N ASN A 55 7.12 4.56 -5.90
CA ASN A 55 8.25 4.20 -6.78
C ASN A 55 8.24 2.76 -7.32
N LYS A 56 7.20 1.95 -7.03
CA LYS A 56 6.99 0.63 -7.66
C LYS A 56 5.69 0.57 -8.47
N GLN A 57 4.64 1.21 -7.99
CA GLN A 57 3.35 1.32 -8.68
C GLN A 57 3.08 2.78 -9.05
N GLU A 58 2.35 2.99 -10.15
CA GLU A 58 1.89 4.32 -10.54
C GLU A 58 0.94 4.90 -9.47
N PRO A 59 0.96 6.22 -9.20
CA PRO A 59 0.06 6.83 -8.22
C PRO A 59 -1.43 6.61 -8.50
N SER A 60 -1.80 6.37 -9.77
CA SER A 60 -3.17 6.05 -10.17
C SER A 60 -3.63 4.67 -9.69
N CYS A 61 -2.75 3.82 -9.17
CA CYS A 61 -3.10 2.49 -8.67
C CYS A 61 -3.62 2.47 -7.23
N GLY A 62 -3.75 3.62 -6.58
CA GLY A 62 -4.31 3.74 -5.24
C GLY A 62 -4.89 5.12 -4.98
N TYR A 63 -5.51 5.30 -3.81
CA TYR A 63 -6.05 6.60 -3.42
C TYR A 63 -4.95 7.55 -2.93
N PRO A 64 -5.10 8.87 -3.12
CA PRO A 64 -4.28 9.87 -2.46
C PRO A 64 -4.29 9.65 -0.94
N GLY A 65 -3.10 9.59 -0.32
CA GLY A 65 -2.94 9.32 1.11
C GLY A 65 -2.89 7.83 1.50
N PHE A 66 -3.07 6.91 0.55
CA PHE A 66 -2.89 5.46 0.75
C PHE A 66 -1.53 4.94 0.28
N SER A 67 -0.59 5.86 0.02
CA SER A 67 0.74 5.51 -0.45
C SER A 67 1.56 4.83 0.65
N LEU A 68 2.18 3.71 0.32
CA LEU A 68 3.07 2.95 1.19
C LEU A 68 4.52 3.08 0.71
N SER A 69 5.46 2.99 1.64
CA SER A 69 6.87 2.72 1.32
C SER A 69 7.26 1.33 1.80
N CYS A 70 8.45 0.87 1.43
CA CYS A 70 9.01 -0.38 1.94
C CYS A 70 10.24 -0.05 2.79
N ASN A 71 10.37 -0.68 3.96
CA ASN A 71 11.59 -0.57 4.75
C ASN A 71 12.66 -1.57 4.26
N ASP A 72 13.87 -1.44 4.81
CA ASP A 72 15.03 -2.28 4.46
C ASP A 72 14.85 -3.76 4.80
N LYS A 73 13.87 -4.09 5.64
CA LYS A 73 13.49 -5.47 6.00
C LYS A 73 12.36 -6.02 5.13
N GLY A 74 11.98 -5.30 4.07
CA GLY A 74 10.94 -5.71 3.12
C GLY A 74 9.51 -5.61 3.66
N LYS A 75 9.27 -4.82 4.71
CA LYS A 75 7.92 -4.58 5.25
C LYS A 75 7.28 -3.32 4.67
N PRO A 76 5.95 -3.32 4.41
CA PRO A 76 5.23 -2.11 4.06
C PRO A 76 5.15 -1.14 5.24
N VAL A 77 5.28 0.16 4.94
CA VAL A 77 5.26 1.24 5.93
C VAL A 77 4.15 2.23 5.56
N LEU A 78 3.27 2.48 6.52
CA LEU A 78 2.25 3.51 6.46
C LEU A 78 2.69 4.73 7.27
N LYS A 79 2.63 5.91 6.65
CA LYS A 79 2.89 7.17 7.33
C LYS A 79 1.58 7.82 7.76
N LEU A 80 1.41 8.05 9.06
CA LEU A 80 0.26 8.76 9.63
C LEU A 80 0.76 9.96 10.42
N SER A 81 0.43 11.16 9.95
CA SER A 81 0.93 12.43 10.50
C SER A 81 2.47 12.43 10.56
N ASN A 82 3.04 12.49 11.77
CA ASN A 82 4.50 12.50 11.99
C ASN A 82 5.09 11.13 12.34
N ASN A 83 4.26 10.07 12.35
CA ASN A 83 4.67 8.74 12.77
C ASN A 83 4.66 7.76 11.60
N GLU A 84 5.56 6.80 11.65
CA GLU A 84 5.63 5.68 10.72
C GLU A 84 5.18 4.39 11.40
N TYR A 85 4.45 3.57 10.66
CA TYR A 85 3.86 2.34 11.15
C TYR A 85 4.19 1.20 10.22
N ILE A 86 4.70 0.11 10.78
CA ILE A 86 4.90 -1.13 10.03
C ILE A 86 3.56 -1.82 9.87
N ILE A 87 3.21 -2.16 8.64
CA ILE A 87 2.06 -2.99 8.34
C ILE A 87 2.48 -4.46 8.50
N HIS A 88 1.80 -5.16 9.39
CA HIS A 88 1.98 -6.60 9.55
C HIS A 88 1.08 -7.36 8.58
N GLU A 89 -0.21 -6.99 8.57
CA GLU A 89 -1.25 -7.69 7.82
C GLU A 89 -2.27 -6.70 7.26
N ILE A 90 -2.71 -6.92 6.02
CA ILE A 90 -3.79 -6.17 5.36
C ILE A 90 -4.96 -7.12 5.10
N TYR A 91 -6.12 -6.80 5.65
CA TYR A 91 -7.36 -7.56 5.47
C TYR A 91 -8.29 -6.80 4.53
N TYR A 92 -8.11 -6.97 3.21
CA TYR A 92 -8.87 -6.23 2.18
C TYR A 92 -10.39 -6.38 2.32
N GLN A 93 -10.88 -7.59 2.62
CA GLN A 93 -12.30 -7.87 2.77
C GLN A 93 -12.94 -7.12 3.95
N ASN A 94 -12.16 -6.90 5.02
CA ASN A 94 -12.63 -6.24 6.23
C ASN A 94 -12.36 -4.73 6.21
N GLN A 95 -11.66 -4.25 5.18
CA GLN A 95 -11.14 -2.89 5.10
C GLN A 95 -10.34 -2.48 6.35
N SER A 96 -9.49 -3.38 6.84
CA SER A 96 -8.69 -3.16 8.05
C SER A 96 -7.24 -3.66 7.90
N LEU A 97 -6.28 -2.97 8.52
CA LEU A 97 -4.88 -3.38 8.57
C LEU A 97 -4.36 -3.42 10.00
N ARG A 98 -3.44 -4.35 10.28
CA ARG A 98 -2.73 -4.43 11.54
C ARG A 98 -1.39 -3.71 11.43
N VAL A 99 -1.15 -2.79 12.36
CA VAL A 99 0.07 -1.96 12.37
C VAL A 99 0.72 -1.89 13.73
N SER A 100 2.04 -1.70 13.77
CA SER A 100 2.75 -1.27 14.98
C SER A 100 3.68 -0.10 14.68
N ASN A 101 4.04 0.67 15.71
CA ASN A 101 4.91 1.82 15.55
C ASN A 101 6.30 1.37 15.04
N ALA A 102 6.78 1.95 13.94
CA ALA A 102 8.03 1.56 13.31
C ALA A 102 9.25 1.75 14.22
N ALA A 103 9.19 2.67 15.19
CA ALA A 103 10.25 2.85 16.18
C ALA A 103 10.47 1.63 17.09
N LEU A 104 9.54 0.69 17.14
CA LEU A 104 9.59 -0.53 17.94
C LEU A 104 9.95 -1.78 17.11
N PHE A 105 9.89 -1.68 15.78
CA PHE A 105 9.99 -2.86 14.93
C PHE A 105 11.40 -3.46 14.90
N GLY A 106 11.50 -4.73 15.32
CA GLY A 106 12.75 -5.48 15.31
C GLY A 106 13.78 -5.00 16.33
N LYS A 107 13.33 -4.35 17.41
CA LYS A 107 14.15 -4.09 18.59
C LYS A 107 13.94 -5.22 19.59
N SER A 108 15.00 -5.95 19.92
CA SER A 108 14.95 -7.05 20.89
C SER A 108 15.22 -6.57 22.32
N THR A 109 14.63 -5.44 22.72
CA THR A 109 14.80 -4.89 24.06
C THR A 109 13.46 -4.91 24.79
N SER A 110 13.49 -5.13 26.11
CA SER A 110 12.30 -4.98 26.96
C SER A 110 11.90 -3.51 27.16
N CYS A 111 12.56 -2.58 26.48
CA CYS A 111 12.45 -1.16 26.76
C CYS A 111 11.73 -0.41 25.66
N ILE A 112 10.90 0.53 26.07
CA ILE A 112 10.04 1.26 25.15
C ILE A 112 10.68 2.64 24.90
N PRO A 113 11.19 2.92 23.69
CA PRO A 113 11.67 4.25 23.36
C PRO A 113 10.54 5.27 23.49
N GLN A 114 10.90 6.54 23.65
CA GLN A 114 9.93 7.62 23.63
C GLN A 114 9.22 7.66 22.26
N ILE A 115 7.91 7.48 22.27
CA ILE A 115 7.05 7.53 21.09
C ILE A 115 6.07 8.69 21.25
N GLN A 116 5.73 9.32 20.14
CA GLN A 116 4.79 10.43 20.14
C GLN A 116 3.36 9.93 20.15
N ASN A 117 2.45 10.79 20.62
CA ASN A 117 1.02 10.56 20.48
C ASN A 117 0.65 10.26 19.03
N MET A 118 -0.17 9.24 18.86
CA MET A 118 -0.77 8.98 17.56
C MET A 118 -1.83 10.05 17.28
N SER A 119 -1.70 10.73 16.15
CA SER A 119 -2.76 11.60 15.63
C SER A 119 -3.28 11.05 14.31
N LEU A 120 -4.57 10.73 14.29
CA LEU A 120 -5.33 10.48 13.07
C LEU A 120 -5.92 11.80 12.61
N ALA A 121 -5.11 12.61 11.93
CA ALA A 121 -5.59 13.81 11.24
C ALA A 121 -6.30 13.48 9.91
N ASP A 122 -6.45 12.20 9.61
CA ASP A 122 -6.85 11.66 8.32
C ASP A 122 -8.19 10.94 8.45
N ASP A 123 -9.20 11.41 7.74
CA ASP A 123 -10.53 10.81 7.70
C ASP A 123 -10.54 9.44 6.99
N ARG A 124 -9.49 9.10 6.25
CA ARG A 124 -9.32 7.81 5.57
C ARG A 124 -9.04 6.66 6.51
N PHE A 125 -8.56 6.91 7.72
CA PHE A 125 -8.24 5.88 8.70
C PHE A 125 -9.00 6.10 10.00
N ARG A 126 -9.59 5.03 10.53
CA ARG A 126 -10.38 5.03 11.75
C ARG A 126 -9.83 3.97 12.69
N LEU A 127 -9.77 4.31 13.97
CA LEU A 127 -9.55 3.30 14.99
C LEU A 127 -10.88 2.63 15.36
N PRO A 128 -10.91 1.30 15.57
CA PRO A 128 -12.10 0.60 16.07
C PRO A 128 -12.57 1.14 17.43
N SER A 129 -13.87 1.05 17.70
CA SER A 129 -14.47 1.54 18.96
C SER A 129 -14.07 0.72 20.20
N SER A 130 -13.80 -0.57 20.03
CA SER A 130 -13.45 -1.49 21.12
C SER A 130 -11.93 -1.67 21.23
N ARG A 131 -11.21 -0.58 21.51
CA ARG A 131 -9.75 -0.60 21.65
C ARG A 131 -9.36 -0.33 23.10
N ALA A 132 -8.26 -0.95 23.53
CA ALA A 132 -7.57 -0.54 24.74
C ALA A 132 -6.51 0.51 24.38
N SER A 133 -6.15 1.32 25.36
CA SER A 133 -5.08 2.30 25.21
C SER A 133 -3.97 2.01 26.20
N LEU A 134 -2.73 2.05 25.72
CA LEU A 134 -1.57 2.00 26.59
C LEU A 134 -1.04 3.43 26.78
N PHE A 135 -0.98 3.85 28.05
CA PHE A 135 -0.35 5.07 28.49
C PHE A 135 1.11 4.81 28.75
N LEU A 136 1.96 5.52 28.03
CA LEU A 136 3.40 5.58 28.27
C LEU A 136 3.68 6.88 29.00
N LEU A 137 4.09 6.79 30.26
CA LEU A 137 4.39 7.92 31.11
C LEU A 137 5.91 8.06 31.19
N TYR A 138 6.43 9.21 30.78
CA TYR A 138 7.86 9.49 30.70
C TYR A 138 8.32 10.41 31.83
N ASN A 139 9.61 10.34 32.15
CA ASN A 139 10.26 11.15 33.18
C ASN A 139 9.58 11.06 34.56
N CYS A 140 9.15 9.87 34.95
CA CYS A 140 8.54 9.66 36.26
C CYS A 140 9.61 9.67 37.36
N ASN A 141 9.40 10.41 38.45
CA ASN A 141 10.38 10.53 39.52
C ASN A 141 10.59 9.19 40.25
N SER A 142 11.77 8.58 40.07
CA SER A 142 12.10 7.26 40.62
C SER A 142 12.03 7.18 42.15
N THR A 143 12.25 8.29 42.87
CA THR A 143 12.11 8.32 44.34
C THR A 143 10.65 8.28 44.77
N LEU A 144 9.75 8.98 44.06
CA LEU A 144 8.31 8.94 44.32
C LEU A 144 7.69 7.59 43.91
N LEU A 145 8.29 6.92 42.92
CA LEU A 145 7.93 5.56 42.52
C LEU A 145 8.45 4.51 43.50
N ALA A 146 9.64 4.66 44.07
CA ALA A 146 10.21 3.71 45.03
C ALA A 146 9.38 3.59 46.33
N ASN A 147 8.65 4.64 46.70
CA ASN A 147 7.72 4.63 47.83
C ASN A 147 6.43 3.86 47.51
N ASP A 148 6.22 3.46 46.26
CA ASP A 148 5.00 2.87 45.74
C ASP A 148 5.33 1.56 45.01
N SER A 149 5.50 0.50 45.81
CA SER A 149 6.01 -0.80 45.32
C SER A 149 5.17 -1.41 44.19
N GLU A 150 3.90 -1.04 44.08
CA GLU A 150 3.02 -1.54 43.01
C GLU A 150 3.35 -0.90 41.66
N LEU A 151 3.75 0.38 41.63
CA LEU A 151 4.11 1.09 40.39
C LEU A 151 5.38 0.55 39.72
N LEU A 152 6.25 -0.10 40.48
CA LEU A 152 7.46 -0.73 39.95
C LEU A 152 7.15 -1.86 38.95
N ASN A 153 5.96 -2.46 39.02
CA ASN A 153 5.54 -3.51 38.09
C ASN A 153 5.23 -2.99 36.67
N TYR A 154 5.07 -1.68 36.50
CA TYR A 154 4.76 -1.04 35.21
C TYR A 154 5.98 -0.43 34.54
N LYS A 155 7.16 -0.59 35.15
CA LYS A 155 8.41 0.02 34.71
C LYS A 155 8.94 -0.63 33.43
N VAL A 156 9.30 0.18 32.44
CA VAL A 156 9.73 -0.25 31.09
C VAL A 156 11.00 0.45 30.60
N ASP A 157 11.88 0.82 31.54
CA ASP A 157 13.13 1.55 31.29
C ASP A 157 14.10 0.81 30.35
N CYS A 158 14.90 1.58 29.61
CA CYS A 158 16.03 1.06 28.85
C CYS A 158 17.27 0.87 29.75
N PHE A 159 17.91 -0.31 29.64
CA PHE A 159 19.14 -0.61 30.37
C PHE A 159 20.24 0.41 30.02
N GLY A 160 20.85 1.02 31.04
CA GLY A 160 21.96 1.97 30.89
C GLY A 160 21.63 3.42 31.25
N GLU A 161 20.34 3.77 31.41
CA GLU A 161 19.95 5.02 32.03
C GLU A 161 20.05 4.87 33.56
N ASN A 162 21.21 5.20 34.11
CA ASN A 162 21.32 5.55 35.53
C ASN A 162 20.57 6.87 35.74
N GLY A 163 19.24 6.78 35.88
CA GLY A 163 18.36 7.92 35.90
C GLY A 163 17.56 8.04 37.20
N THR A 164 17.43 9.28 37.67
CA THR A 164 16.39 9.73 38.61
C THR A 164 14.96 9.62 38.04
N PHE A 165 14.84 9.17 36.80
CA PHE A 165 13.62 9.16 36.01
C PHE A 165 13.37 7.78 35.42
N SER A 166 12.11 7.35 35.41
CA SER A 166 11.65 6.08 34.84
C SER A 166 10.50 6.29 33.86
N THR A 167 10.28 5.29 33.01
CA THR A 167 9.13 5.19 32.11
C THR A 167 8.17 4.11 32.63
N LEU A 168 6.90 4.44 32.70
CA LEU A 168 5.83 3.50 33.05
C LEU A 168 4.94 3.22 31.84
N ALA A 169 4.43 2.00 31.74
CA ALA A 169 3.48 1.58 30.72
C ALA A 169 2.24 0.93 31.36
N MET A 170 1.11 1.62 31.26
CA MET A 170 -0.13 1.28 31.99
C MET A 170 -1.31 1.26 31.03
N LEU A 171 -2.26 0.35 31.24
CA LEU A 171 -3.51 0.32 30.47
C LEU A 171 -4.47 1.41 30.98
N ASP A 172 -5.45 1.75 30.14
CA ASP A 172 -6.43 2.79 30.40
C ASP A 172 -7.43 2.47 31.50
N ASP A 173 -7.60 1.19 31.84
CA ASP A 173 -8.46 0.69 32.92
C ASP A 173 -7.71 0.47 34.24
N ASP A 174 -6.41 0.77 34.30
CA ASP A 174 -5.61 0.57 35.50
C ASP A 174 -5.93 1.61 36.60
N PRO A 175 -6.31 1.19 37.82
CA PRO A 175 -6.71 2.11 38.89
C PRO A 175 -5.56 3.01 39.38
N LEU A 176 -4.31 2.62 39.15
CA LEU A 176 -3.13 3.39 39.54
C LEU A 176 -2.68 4.39 38.46
N LEU A 177 -3.33 4.43 37.30
CA LEU A 177 -2.95 5.32 36.19
C LEU A 177 -2.95 6.80 36.59
N GLY A 178 -3.97 7.26 37.31
CA GLY A 178 -4.04 8.65 37.78
C GLY A 178 -2.88 9.02 38.71
N PRO A 179 -2.71 8.30 39.85
CA PRO A 179 -1.58 8.50 40.75
C PRO A 179 -0.20 8.38 40.11
N ALA A 180 -0.05 7.49 39.11
CA ALA A 180 1.18 7.38 38.34
C ALA A 180 1.41 8.62 37.47
N SER A 181 0.37 9.08 36.76
CA SER A 181 0.44 10.26 35.89
C SER A 181 0.87 11.52 36.64
N ASP A 182 0.45 11.69 37.91
CA ASP A 182 0.85 12.84 38.75
C ASP A 182 2.35 12.85 39.09
N LYS A 183 3.03 11.70 38.95
CA LYS A 183 4.46 11.54 39.26
C LYS A 183 5.36 11.67 38.03
N CYS A 184 4.78 11.93 36.86
CA CYS A 184 5.46 11.93 35.55
C CYS A 184 5.27 13.26 34.83
N GLU A 185 6.25 13.68 34.01
CA GLU A 185 6.22 15.00 33.37
C GLU A 185 5.47 15.00 32.04
N THR A 186 5.59 13.93 31.27
CA THR A 186 5.02 13.83 29.92
C THR A 186 4.49 12.43 29.68
N GLY A 187 3.65 12.27 28.67
CA GLY A 187 3.18 10.95 28.29
C GLY A 187 2.68 10.88 26.86
N ALA A 188 2.57 9.64 26.38
CA ALA A 188 1.96 9.32 25.10
C ALA A 188 0.89 8.25 25.29
N VAL A 189 -0.19 8.37 24.53
CA VAL A 189 -1.28 7.40 24.45
C VAL A 189 -1.16 6.69 23.12
N VAL A 190 -1.05 5.37 23.18
CA VAL A 190 -0.98 4.53 21.98
C VAL A 190 -2.08 3.48 21.97
N PRO A 191 -2.78 3.30 20.84
CA PRO A 191 -3.74 2.21 20.72
C PRO A 191 -3.03 0.86 20.80
N VAL A 192 -3.67 -0.10 21.48
CA VAL A 192 -3.23 -1.49 21.54
C VAL A 192 -4.45 -2.41 21.43
N ASP A 193 -4.25 -3.60 20.87
CA ASP A 193 -5.29 -4.62 20.88
C ASP A 193 -5.10 -5.56 22.07
N VAL A 194 -6.06 -5.55 22.99
CA VAL A 194 -6.17 -6.49 24.11
C VAL A 194 -7.38 -7.38 23.87
N TYR A 195 -7.17 -8.70 23.84
CA TYR A 195 -8.27 -9.64 23.62
C TYR A 195 -9.11 -9.83 24.88
N ARG A 196 -10.41 -10.09 24.70
CA ARG A 196 -11.32 -10.35 25.82
C ARG A 196 -10.87 -11.59 26.60
N GLY A 197 -10.56 -11.42 27.88
CA GLY A 197 -10.07 -12.50 28.75
C GLY A 197 -8.56 -12.77 28.63
N GLU A 198 -7.82 -11.94 27.90
CA GLU A 198 -6.36 -11.96 27.92
C GLU A 198 -5.86 -11.46 29.28
N ASN A 199 -5.13 -12.32 29.99
CA ASN A 199 -4.40 -11.90 31.17
C ASN A 199 -3.15 -11.16 30.71
N VAL A 200 -3.29 -9.86 30.49
CA VAL A 200 -2.16 -8.99 30.21
C VAL A 200 -1.35 -8.87 31.50
N GLY A 201 -0.28 -9.66 31.63
CA GLY A 201 0.64 -9.61 32.77
C GLY A 201 1.36 -8.25 32.90
N SER A 202 2.52 -8.20 33.54
CA SER A 202 3.31 -6.96 33.63
C SER A 202 4.06 -6.61 32.33
N GLU A 203 4.17 -7.54 31.38
CA GLU A 203 4.86 -7.30 30.12
C GLU A 203 4.04 -6.42 29.17
N ARG A 204 4.61 -5.28 28.78
CA ARG A 204 3.94 -4.28 27.91
C ARG A 204 4.49 -4.25 26.49
N MET A 205 5.75 -4.63 26.32
CA MET A 205 6.40 -4.68 25.00
C MET A 205 5.66 -5.56 23.98
N PRO A 206 5.16 -6.76 24.34
CA PRO A 206 4.43 -7.60 23.39
C PRO A 206 3.17 -6.94 22.83
N LEU A 207 2.45 -6.12 23.62
CA LEU A 207 1.28 -5.39 23.14
C LEU A 207 1.66 -4.36 22.07
N LEU A 208 2.78 -3.67 22.28
CA LEU A 208 3.24 -2.65 21.34
C LEU A 208 3.84 -3.24 20.06
N GLU A 209 4.57 -4.35 20.17
CA GLU A 209 5.10 -5.07 19.01
C GLU A 209 3.97 -5.64 18.15
N ARG A 210 2.97 -6.24 18.81
CA ARG A 210 1.75 -6.73 18.16
C ARG A 210 0.96 -5.57 17.56
N GLY A 211 0.97 -4.40 18.20
CA GLY A 211 0.33 -3.19 17.72
C GLY A 211 -1.20 -3.24 17.78
N PHE A 212 -1.85 -2.60 16.80
CA PHE A 212 -3.31 -2.40 16.78
C PHE A 212 -3.88 -2.45 15.37
N VAL A 213 -5.21 -2.57 15.28
CA VAL A 213 -5.93 -2.53 13.99
C VAL A 213 -6.39 -1.11 13.65
N LEU A 214 -6.22 -0.74 12.39
CA LEU A 214 -6.83 0.42 11.76
C LEU A 214 -7.83 -0.02 10.70
N ASN A 215 -8.99 0.61 10.66
CA ASN A 215 -9.93 0.50 9.56
C ASN A 215 -9.65 1.62 8.56
N TRP A 216 -9.77 1.35 7.27
CA TRP A 216 -9.69 2.38 6.24
C TRP A 216 -11.04 2.67 5.57
N ILE A 217 -11.11 3.79 4.85
CA ILE A 217 -12.25 4.16 4.01
C ILE A 217 -11.80 4.25 2.57
N ALA A 218 -12.37 3.40 1.72
CA ALA A 218 -12.15 3.44 0.28
C ALA A 218 -13.39 2.92 -0.46
N SER A 219 -13.56 3.34 -1.72
CA SER A 219 -14.65 2.81 -2.57
C SER A 219 -14.51 1.31 -2.77
N ASN A 220 -15.66 0.64 -2.90
CA ASN A 220 -15.72 -0.78 -3.20
C ASN A 220 -15.13 -1.06 -4.59
N CYS A 221 -14.20 -2.02 -4.65
CA CYS A 221 -13.44 -2.40 -5.83
C CYS A 221 -13.92 -3.72 -6.47
N SER A 222 -14.80 -4.48 -5.79
CA SER A 222 -15.16 -5.85 -6.15
C SER A 222 -15.76 -5.98 -7.54
N SER A 223 -16.67 -5.09 -7.95
CA SER A 223 -17.28 -5.17 -9.29
C SER A 223 -16.25 -5.00 -10.42
N CYS A 224 -15.21 -4.19 -10.19
CA CYS A 224 -14.13 -4.04 -11.16
C CYS A 224 -13.29 -5.32 -11.25
N GLU A 225 -12.86 -5.85 -10.10
CA GLU A 225 -12.04 -7.07 -10.03
C GLU A 225 -12.79 -8.28 -10.60
N GLU A 226 -14.07 -8.45 -10.27
CA GLU A 226 -14.94 -9.51 -10.79
C GLU A 226 -15.11 -9.45 -12.31
N SER A 227 -15.08 -8.25 -12.88
CA SER A 227 -15.12 -8.03 -14.33
C SER A 227 -13.77 -8.23 -15.04
N GLY A 228 -12.73 -8.60 -14.30
CA GLY A 228 -11.36 -8.79 -14.80
C GLY A 228 -10.56 -7.48 -14.94
N GLY A 229 -11.03 -6.40 -14.30
CA GLY A 229 -10.36 -5.12 -14.24
C GLY A 229 -9.46 -4.97 -13.01
N LYS A 230 -8.79 -3.82 -12.94
CA LYS A 230 -7.95 -3.41 -11.82
C LYS A 230 -8.39 -2.04 -11.33
N CYS A 231 -8.52 -1.91 -10.03
CA CYS A 231 -8.94 -0.66 -9.43
C CYS A 231 -7.83 0.38 -9.44
N GLY A 232 -8.25 1.62 -9.56
CA GLY A 232 -7.39 2.77 -9.52
C GLY A 232 -8.14 4.04 -9.23
N PHE A 233 -7.41 5.13 -9.30
CA PHE A 233 -7.87 6.46 -8.99
C PHE A 233 -7.41 7.42 -10.07
N ASP A 234 -8.35 8.20 -10.58
CA ASP A 234 -8.06 9.29 -11.50
C ASP A 234 -7.89 10.58 -10.71
N ASN A 235 -6.65 11.05 -10.62
CA ASN A 235 -6.32 12.27 -9.89
C ASN A 235 -6.86 13.55 -10.57
N ALA A 236 -7.14 13.52 -11.87
CA ALA A 236 -7.66 14.68 -12.59
C ALA A 236 -9.15 14.89 -12.28
N THR A 237 -9.92 13.81 -12.21
CA THR A 237 -11.35 13.88 -11.86
C THR A 237 -11.63 13.66 -10.37
N TYR A 238 -10.63 13.21 -9.61
CA TYR A 238 -10.74 12.85 -8.19
C TYR A 238 -11.77 11.73 -7.93
N HIS A 239 -11.81 10.73 -8.82
CA HIS A 239 -12.76 9.62 -8.74
C HIS A 239 -12.07 8.26 -8.89
N PHE A 240 -12.72 7.25 -8.31
CA PHE A 240 -12.44 5.85 -8.59
C PHE A 240 -12.50 5.55 -10.11
N LYS A 241 -11.61 4.67 -10.55
CA LYS A 241 -11.62 4.12 -11.91
C LYS A 241 -11.38 2.62 -11.90
N CYS A 242 -11.98 1.95 -12.88
CA CYS A 242 -11.69 0.56 -13.19
C CYS A 242 -10.84 0.53 -14.46
N PHE A 243 -9.55 0.21 -14.34
CA PHE A 243 -8.67 0.00 -15.47
C PHE A 243 -8.95 -1.38 -16.05
N CYS A 244 -9.31 -1.43 -17.33
CA CYS A 244 -9.64 -2.65 -18.04
C CYS A 244 -8.66 -2.87 -19.19
N PRO A 245 -8.53 -4.10 -19.71
CA PRO A 245 -7.62 -4.37 -20.82
C PRO A 245 -7.88 -3.51 -22.06
N ASP A 246 -9.12 -3.08 -22.30
CA ASP A 246 -9.48 -2.22 -23.44
C ASP A 246 -9.23 -0.73 -23.16
N ARG A 247 -9.83 -0.20 -22.08
CA ARG A 247 -9.69 1.19 -21.64
C ARG A 247 -10.18 1.36 -20.20
N PRO A 248 -9.91 2.47 -19.51
CA PRO A 248 -10.51 2.77 -18.22
C PRO A 248 -12.04 2.95 -18.31
N HIS A 249 -12.77 2.28 -17.42
CA HIS A 249 -14.22 2.44 -17.19
C HIS A 249 -14.48 3.06 -15.80
N SER A 250 -15.71 3.50 -15.56
CA SER A 250 -16.08 4.14 -14.29
C SER A 250 -16.22 3.17 -13.13
N TRP A 251 -16.64 1.93 -13.37
CA TRP A 251 -17.01 0.99 -12.30
C TRP A 251 -16.58 -0.46 -12.55
N ALA A 252 -16.84 -0.99 -13.74
CA ALA A 252 -16.50 -2.35 -14.13
C ALA A 252 -16.15 -2.41 -15.61
N CYS A 253 -15.41 -3.44 -16.00
CA CYS A 253 -15.14 -3.76 -17.40
C CYS A 253 -16.40 -4.31 -18.04
N ASN A 254 -16.95 -3.56 -18.98
CA ASN A 254 -18.05 -4.07 -19.78
C ASN A 254 -17.48 -5.15 -20.72
N SER A 255 -17.92 -6.40 -20.54
CA SER A 255 -17.84 -7.39 -21.62
C SER A 255 -18.76 -6.91 -22.72
N GLY A 256 -18.23 -6.14 -23.66
CA GLY A 256 -19.03 -5.46 -24.66
C GLY A 256 -19.89 -6.44 -25.46
N ASN A 257 -21.18 -6.52 -25.15
CA ASN A 257 -22.19 -6.78 -26.16
C ASN A 257 -22.58 -5.41 -26.72
N GLY A 258 -21.78 -4.91 -27.67
CA GLY A 258 -21.87 -3.54 -28.16
C GLY A 258 -21.30 -3.36 -29.56
N ASN A 259 -22.13 -3.63 -30.56
CA ASN A 259 -22.01 -3.03 -31.87
C ASN A 259 -21.94 -1.50 -31.71
N THR A 260 -20.78 -0.87 -31.93
CA THR A 260 -20.67 0.46 -32.58
C THR A 260 -19.21 0.85 -32.81
N GLY A 261 -18.88 1.10 -34.08
CA GLY A 261 -17.90 2.09 -34.52
C GLY A 261 -16.45 1.94 -34.03
N ARG A 262 -15.65 1.16 -34.77
CA ARG A 262 -14.17 1.23 -34.70
C ARG A 262 -13.69 2.67 -34.94
N LYS A 263 -13.39 3.42 -33.88
CA LYS A 263 -12.40 4.51 -33.94
C LYS A 263 -11.05 3.88 -33.64
N LEU A 264 -10.28 3.63 -34.70
CA LEU A 264 -8.87 3.27 -34.65
C LEU A 264 -8.10 4.48 -34.11
N ILE A 265 -7.77 4.49 -32.82
CA ILE A 265 -6.65 5.29 -32.33
C ILE A 265 -5.45 4.35 -32.38
N ILE A 266 -4.67 4.48 -33.45
CA ILE A 266 -3.39 3.77 -33.63
C ILE A 266 -2.35 4.62 -32.90
N ASP A 267 -2.19 4.42 -31.60
CA ASP A 267 -0.98 4.86 -30.89
C ASP A 267 -0.23 3.61 -30.43
N CYS A 268 0.34 2.90 -31.40
CA CYS A 268 1.26 1.80 -31.16
C CYS A 268 2.68 2.27 -31.49
N ILE A 269 3.30 3.00 -30.56
CA ILE A 269 4.68 3.52 -30.68
C ILE A 269 5.72 2.39 -30.85
N ILE A 270 5.37 1.15 -30.52
CA ILE A 270 6.29 0.00 -30.59
C ILE A 270 6.49 -0.51 -32.04
N PHE A 271 5.58 -0.22 -32.98
CA PHE A 271 5.68 -0.73 -34.35
C PHE A 271 6.33 0.23 -35.36
N LEU A 272 6.40 1.54 -35.09
CA LEU A 272 7.02 2.48 -36.04
C LEU A 272 8.49 2.17 -36.36
N PRO A 273 9.39 1.91 -35.38
CA PRO A 273 10.79 1.63 -35.70
C PRO A 273 11.00 0.26 -36.36
N HIS A 274 10.16 -0.73 -36.02
CA HIS A 274 10.21 -2.07 -36.64
C HIS A 274 9.64 -2.09 -38.06
N LEU A 275 8.64 -1.26 -38.36
CA LEU A 275 8.08 -1.13 -39.70
C LEU A 275 9.04 -0.36 -40.62
N LEU A 276 9.71 0.68 -40.11
CA LEU A 276 10.76 1.42 -40.84
C LEU A 276 11.96 0.54 -41.19
N SER A 277 12.39 -0.32 -40.27
CA SER A 277 13.48 -1.27 -40.54
C SER A 277 13.08 -2.40 -41.48
N LEU A 278 11.83 -2.87 -41.45
CA LEU A 278 11.29 -3.80 -42.47
C LEU A 278 11.19 -3.16 -43.85
N LEU A 279 10.80 -1.87 -43.94
CA LEU A 279 10.72 -1.10 -45.18
C LEU A 279 12.10 -0.86 -45.81
N GLN A 280 13.15 -0.68 -45.00
CA GLN A 280 14.54 -0.59 -45.47
C GLN A 280 15.08 -1.94 -45.98
N LEU A 281 14.68 -3.06 -45.36
CA LEU A 281 15.06 -4.41 -45.81
C LEU A 281 14.37 -4.85 -47.11
N LEU A 282 13.21 -4.27 -47.44
CA LEU A 282 12.45 -4.56 -48.67
C LEU A 282 12.92 -3.77 -49.89
N GLN A 283 13.86 -2.83 -49.72
CA GLN A 283 14.55 -2.16 -50.84
C GLN A 283 15.81 -2.97 -51.24
N LEU A 284 15.62 -4.05 -51.99
CA LEU A 284 16.64 -4.55 -52.91
C LEU A 284 16.13 -4.30 -54.33
N PRO A 285 16.89 -3.57 -55.15
CA PRO A 285 18.03 -4.23 -55.79
C PRO A 285 19.28 -3.36 -55.93
N ALA A 286 20.45 -3.98 -55.80
CA ALA A 286 21.61 -3.60 -56.60
C ALA A 286 22.17 -4.89 -57.22
N LEU A 287 21.60 -5.25 -58.38
CA LEU A 287 22.31 -6.03 -59.38
C LEU A 287 23.32 -5.06 -60.02
N GLU A 288 24.57 -5.11 -59.59
CA GLU A 288 25.68 -4.58 -60.38
C GLU A 288 26.20 -5.71 -61.29
N PHE A 289 26.40 -5.35 -62.56
CA PHE A 289 26.92 -6.18 -63.64
C PHE A 289 28.36 -6.64 -63.40
#